data_AF-A0A3M1Z2Q0-F1
#
_entry.id   AF-A0A3M1Z2Q0-F1
#
_cell.length_a   1.000
_cell.length_b   1.000
_cell.length_c   1.000
_cell.angle_alpha   90.00
_cell.angle_beta   90.00
_cell.angle_gamma   90.00
#
_symmetry.space_group_name_H-M   'P 1'
#
loop_
_entity.id
_entity.type
_entity.pdbx_description
1 polymer ?
#
loop_
_entity_poly.entity_id
_entity_poly.type
_entity_poly.pdbx_seq_one_letter_code
_entity_poly.pdbx_strand_id
1 'polypeptide(L)' 'MRIAIDASRTTVKRVTGTEHYARQLIKALIEHNERLSNPHQLLLYFREA' A
#
# COMPACT_ATOMS: atom_id res chain seq x y z
N MET A 1 -16.67 -0.66 1.47
CA MET A 1 -15.91 -1.88 1.83
C MET A 1 -14.57 -1.48 2.44
N ARG A 2 -14.05 -2.23 3.41
CA ARG A 2 -12.74 -1.98 4.02
C ARG A 2 -11.71 -2.96 3.43
N ILE A 3 -10.56 -2.45 3.01
CA ILE A 3 -9.45 -3.24 2.45
C ILE A 3 -8.22 -2.99 3.33
N ALA A 4 -7.65 -4.04 3.88
CA ALA A 4 -6.40 -3.97 4.64
C ALA A 4 -5.21 -4.32 3.74
N ILE A 5 -4.17 -3.48 3.76
CA ILE A 5 -2.97 -3.59 2.93
C ILE A 5 -1.75 -3.74 3.85
N ASP A 6 -1.01 -4.84 3.72
CA ASP A 6 0.27 -5.04 4.40
C ASP A 6 1.36 -4.18 3.73
N ALA A 7 1.80 -3.14 4.43
CA ALA A 7 2.84 -2.21 3.98
C ALA A 7 4.25 -2.59 4.47
N SER A 8 4.44 -3.73 5.14
CA SER A 8 5.72 -4.13 5.76
C SER A 8 6.90 -4.22 4.77
N ARG A 9 6.62 -4.46 3.49
CA ARG A 9 7.66 -4.52 2.44
C ARG A 9 8.12 -3.14 1.96
N THR A 10 7.49 -2.05 2.41
CA THR A 10 7.84 -0.67 2.02
C THR A 10 8.92 -0.04 2.91
N THR A 11 9.28 -0.66 4.04
CA THR A 11 10.18 -0.09 5.06
C THR A 11 11.47 -0.89 5.24
N VAL A 12 11.79 -1.81 4.31
CA VAL A 12 12.97 -2.67 4.41
C VAL A 12 14.28 -1.86 4.33
N LYS A 13 15.19 -2.10 5.27
CA LYS A 13 16.46 -1.36 5.45
C LYS A 13 17.41 -1.42 4.25
N ARG A 14 17.34 -2.50 3.44
CA ARG A 14 18.01 -2.58 2.14
C ARG A 14 16.96 -2.39 1.04
N VAL A 15 17.05 -1.25 0.36
CA VAL A 15 16.24 -0.97 -0.84
C VAL A 15 16.59 -2.02 -1.90
N THR A 16 15.66 -2.95 -2.09
CA THR A 16 15.64 -3.86 -3.23
C THR A 16 14.53 -3.41 -4.16
N GLY A 17 14.54 -3.81 -5.43
CA GLY A 17 13.50 -3.41 -6.39
C GLY A 17 12.07 -3.69 -5.89
N THR A 18 11.91 -4.67 -5.00
CA THR A 18 10.64 -5.04 -4.36
C THR A 18 10.08 -3.95 -3.45
N GLU A 19 10.91 -3.19 -2.73
CA GLU A 19 10.46 -2.08 -1.87
C GLU A 19 9.91 -0.93 -2.71
N HIS A 20 10.65 -0.57 -3.76
CA HIS A 20 10.24 0.44 -4.71
C HIS A 20 8.93 0.04 -5.40
N TYR A 21 8.85 -1.20 -5.88
CA TYR A 21 7.63 -1.73 -6.48
C TYR A 21 6.44 -1.69 -5.51
N ALA A 22 6.62 -2.14 -4.27
CA ALA A 22 5.55 -2.14 -3.26
C ALA A 22 5.03 -0.72 -3.00
N ARG A 23 5.92 0.28 -2.89
CA ARG A 23 5.52 1.69 -2.71
C ARG A 23 4.74 2.22 -3.90
N GLN A 24 5.21 1.95 -5.11
CA GLN A 24 4.54 2.42 -6.32
C GLN A 24 3.17 1.76 -6.51
N LEU A 25 3.06 0.46 -6.20
CA LEU A 25 1.79 -0.26 -6.23
C LEU A 25 0.80 0.32 -5.23
N ILE A 26 1.21 0.50 -3.96
CA ILE A 26 0.34 1.06 -2.92
C ILE A 26 -0.10 2.48 -3.29
N LYS A 27 0.82 3.30 -3.82
CA LYS A 27 0.49 4.64 -4.31
C LYS A 27 -0.56 4.60 -5.42
N ALA A 28 -0.36 3.77 -6.44
CA ALA A 28 -1.30 3.63 -7.55
C ALA A 28 -2.69 3.14 -7.09
N LEU A 29 -2.74 2.25 -6.09
CA LEU A 29 -4.00 1.79 -5.50
C LEU A 29 -4.75 2.91 -4.77
N ILE A 30 -4.05 3.77 -4.02
CA ILE A 30 -4.65 4.93 -3.36
C ILE A 30 -5.21 5.90 -4.39
N GLU A 31 -4.40 6.28 -5.40
CA GLU A 31 -4.81 7.20 -6.47
C GLU A 31 -6.00 6.65 -7.27
N HIS A 32 -6.04 5.35 -7.53
CA HIS A 32 -7.18 4.72 -8.20
C HIS A 32 -8.44 4.76 -7.33
N ASN A 33 -8.32 4.45 -6.03
CA ASN A 33 -9.42 4.42 -5.09
C ASN A 33 -10.09 5.79 -4.93
N GLU A 34 -9.31 6.88 -4.94
CA GLU A 34 -9.82 8.26 -4.87
C GLU A 34 -10.66 8.66 -6.09
N ARG A 35 -10.48 7.98 -7.24
CA ARG A 35 -11.22 8.25 -8.49
C ARG A 35 -12.50 7.43 -8.62
N LEU A 36 -12.76 6.49 -7.71
CA LEU A 36 -13.98 5.70 -7.73
C LEU A 36 -15.18 6.54 -7.30
N SER A 37 -16.34 6.30 -7.90
CA SER A 37 -17.61 6.92 -7.48
C SER A 37 -18.02 6.54 -6.05
N ASN A 38 -17.51 5.41 -5.55
CA ASN A 38 -17.67 4.97 -4.17
C ASN A 38 -16.32 4.41 -3.64
N PRO A 39 -15.45 5.26 -3.08
CA PRO A 39 -14.15 4.84 -2.58
C PRO A 39 -14.22 3.80 -1.46
N HIS A 40 -13.24 2.90 -1.42
CA HIS A 40 -13.05 1.97 -0.32
C HIS A 40 -12.32 2.64 0.85
N GLN A 41 -12.53 2.13 2.07
CA GLN A 41 -11.71 2.49 3.21
C GLN A 41 -10.43 1.65 3.18
N LEU A 42 -9.30 2.27 2.86
CA LEU A 42 -8.00 1.61 2.86
C LEU A 42 -7.35 1.72 4.25
N LEU A 43 -6.91 0.59 4.81
CA LEU A 43 -6.11 0.53 6.03
C LEU A 43 -4.74 -0.03 5.69
N LEU A 44 -3.70 0.80 5.81
CA LEU A 44 -2.32 0.33 5.70
C LEU A 44 -1.84 -0.09 7.09
N TYR A 45 -1.25 -1.27 7.19
CA TYR A 45 -0.67 -1.77 8.42
C TYR A 45 0.72 -2.33 8.19
N PHE A 46 1.51 -2.37 9.26
CA PHE A 46 2.83 -2.98 9.29
C PHE A 46 2.77 -4.15 10.26
N ARG A 47 3.36 -5.28 9.91
CA ARG A 47 3.53 -6.41 10.83
C ARG A 47 4.63 -6.06 11.81
N GLU A 48 4.36 -6.28 13.10
CA GLU A 48 5.39 -6.32 14.14
C GLU A 48 6.43 -7.39 13.73
N ALA A 49 7.72 -7.03 13.79
CA ALA A 49 8.83 -7.90 13.43
C ALA A 49 9.34 -8.69 14.63
#